data_AF-A0A1T5ESX9-F1
#
_entry.id   AF-A0A1T5ESX9-F1
#
_cell.length_a   1.000
_cell.length_b   1.000
_cell.length_c   1.000
_cell.angle_alpha   90.00
_cell.angle_beta   90.00
_cell.angle_gamma   90.00
#
_symmetry.space_group_name_H-M   'P 1'
#
loop_
_entity.id
_entity.type
_entity.pdbx_description
1 polymer ?
#
loop_
_entity_poly.entity_id
_entity_poly.type
_entity_poly.pdbx_seq_one_letter_code
_entity_poly.pdbx_strand_id
1 'polypeptide(L)'
;MKKWKRFFPDRSQIETLGTLKAGAYFIDPSANPEWASVYFPTKSGGWVALTWNYFDIEFKFETYGISIEPVQRAPATLVEAGSIGEFEQIDFYAKTEWTRPTVLGEVPSHFEQIIEAAGRLDQVPADAISVGTSLYAVVFRSVGGDSDVMICIDDDERFSLKAMTGPQRIMATLQGCDVFNSVELLSWEPPV
;
A
#
# COMPACT_ATOMS: atom_id res chain seq x y z
N MET A 1 -26.82 -5.28 -1.51
CA MET A 1 -25.70 -5.97 -0.85
C MET A 1 -24.43 -5.34 -1.40
N LYS A 2 -23.54 -4.85 -0.53
CA LYS A 2 -22.31 -4.18 -0.96
C LYS A 2 -21.37 -5.21 -1.59
N LYS A 3 -20.69 -4.87 -2.68
CA LYS A 3 -19.63 -5.73 -3.25
C LYS A 3 -18.31 -5.37 -2.58
N TRP A 4 -17.80 -6.25 -1.75
CA TRP A 4 -16.50 -6.06 -1.11
C TRP A 4 -15.42 -6.87 -1.81
N LYS A 5 -14.28 -6.24 -2.08
CA LYS A 5 -13.06 -6.93 -2.52
C LYS A 5 -11.86 -6.56 -1.66
N ARG A 6 -10.97 -7.53 -1.49
CA ARG A 6 -9.71 -7.40 -0.74
C ARG A 6 -8.54 -7.68 -1.65
N PHE A 7 -7.54 -6.82 -1.61
CA PHE A 7 -6.30 -6.92 -2.39
C PHE A 7 -5.09 -6.83 -1.46
N PHE A 8 -4.99 -7.80 -0.56
CA PHE A 8 -3.83 -7.95 0.33
C PHE A 8 -2.90 -9.02 -0.21
N PRO A 9 -1.57 -8.84 -0.04
CA PRO A 9 -0.61 -9.91 -0.28
C PRO A 9 -0.94 -11.16 0.53
N ASP A 10 -0.60 -12.32 -0.01
CA ASP A 10 -0.81 -13.58 0.67
C ASP A 10 0.15 -13.77 1.87
N ARG A 11 -0.09 -14.84 2.63
CA ARG A 11 0.73 -15.19 3.80
C ARG A 11 2.22 -15.28 3.49
N SER A 12 2.58 -15.97 2.41
CA SER A 12 3.99 -16.19 2.06
C SER A 12 4.69 -14.89 1.68
N GLN A 13 3.95 -13.98 1.03
CA GLN A 13 4.40 -12.65 0.67
C GLN A 13 4.60 -11.75 1.90
N ILE A 14 3.66 -11.75 2.85
CA ILE A 14 3.81 -10.99 4.11
C ILE A 14 4.97 -11.53 4.95
N GLU A 15 5.08 -12.85 5.07
CA GLU A 15 6.13 -13.50 5.88
C GLU A 15 7.54 -13.26 5.31
N THR A 16 7.69 -13.04 3.98
CA THR A 16 9.00 -12.76 3.39
C THR A 16 9.61 -11.44 3.89
N LEU A 17 8.80 -10.48 4.30
CA LEU A 17 9.29 -9.22 4.87
C LEU A 17 10.03 -9.42 6.21
N GLY A 18 9.73 -10.49 6.94
CA GLY A 18 10.48 -10.86 8.15
C GLY A 18 11.93 -11.28 7.87
N THR A 19 12.27 -11.57 6.61
CA THR A 19 13.61 -11.99 6.18
C THR A 19 14.52 -10.82 5.81
N LEU A 20 13.99 -9.59 5.79
CA LEU A 20 14.74 -8.40 5.41
C LEU A 20 15.87 -8.10 6.38
N LYS A 21 16.92 -7.47 5.85
CA LYS A 21 18.07 -6.97 6.60
C LYS A 21 17.94 -5.45 6.74
N ALA A 22 18.31 -4.91 7.90
CA ALA A 22 18.58 -3.48 8.01
C ALA A 22 19.66 -3.04 7.01
N GLY A 23 19.56 -1.82 6.51
CA GLY A 23 20.47 -1.24 5.52
C GLY A 23 19.76 -0.70 4.29
N ALA A 24 20.49 -0.66 3.19
CA ALA A 24 20.06 -0.01 1.96
C ALA A 24 18.84 -0.69 1.32
N TYR A 25 17.94 0.12 0.78
CA TYR A 25 16.93 -0.28 -0.21
C TYR A 25 17.20 0.43 -1.54
N PHE A 26 16.71 -0.17 -2.61
CA PHE A 26 17.13 0.16 -3.97
C PHE A 26 15.94 0.33 -4.91
N ILE A 27 16.14 1.09 -5.98
CA ILE A 27 15.22 1.20 -7.11
C ILE A 27 15.97 0.90 -8.41
N ASP A 28 15.23 0.57 -9.47
CA ASP A 28 15.80 0.43 -10.81
C ASP A 28 15.56 1.71 -11.60
N PRO A 29 16.58 2.56 -11.84
CA PRO A 29 16.40 3.83 -12.52
C PRO A 29 16.02 3.66 -14.00
N SER A 30 16.13 2.44 -14.55
CA SER A 30 15.71 2.11 -15.91
C SER A 30 14.23 1.68 -16.01
N ALA A 31 13.57 1.48 -14.87
CA ALA A 31 12.14 1.20 -14.84
C ALA A 31 11.33 2.42 -15.28
N ASN A 32 10.15 2.17 -15.85
CA ASN A 32 9.19 3.22 -16.18
C ASN A 32 7.82 2.88 -15.57
N PRO A 33 7.40 3.56 -14.48
CA PRO A 33 8.13 4.64 -13.80
C PRO A 33 9.35 4.15 -13.00
N GLU A 34 10.26 5.08 -12.68
CA GLU A 34 11.50 4.81 -11.95
C GLU A 34 11.26 4.08 -10.62
N TRP A 35 10.21 4.51 -9.91
CA TRP A 35 9.77 3.94 -8.65
C TRP A 35 8.68 2.87 -8.83
N ALA A 36 8.72 2.10 -9.92
CA ALA A 36 7.78 0.99 -10.09
C ALA A 36 7.96 -0.09 -9.01
N SER A 37 9.19 -0.29 -8.54
CA SER A 37 9.56 -1.30 -7.58
C SER A 37 10.62 -0.79 -6.60
N VAL A 38 10.50 -1.16 -5.33
CA VAL A 38 11.53 -0.96 -4.30
C VAL A 38 12.07 -2.31 -3.85
N TYR A 39 13.39 -2.48 -3.95
CA TYR A 39 14.07 -3.74 -3.68
C TYR A 39 14.83 -3.70 -2.36
N PHE A 40 14.67 -4.77 -1.58
CA PHE A 40 15.30 -4.95 -0.28
C PHE A 40 16.14 -6.24 -0.28
N PRO A 41 17.42 -6.19 0.12
CA PRO A 41 18.21 -7.39 0.34
C PRO A 41 17.67 -8.21 1.52
N THR A 42 17.66 -9.54 1.39
CA THR A 42 17.31 -10.45 2.48
C THR A 42 18.54 -10.94 3.24
N LYS A 43 18.33 -11.43 4.48
CA LYS A 43 19.36 -12.05 5.31
C LYS A 43 19.98 -13.31 4.67
N SER A 44 19.27 -13.98 3.76
CA SER A 44 19.70 -15.20 3.07
C SER A 44 20.41 -14.95 1.73
N GLY A 45 20.61 -13.70 1.33
CA GLY A 45 21.28 -13.33 0.07
C GLY A 45 20.37 -13.28 -1.16
N GLY A 46 19.04 -13.26 -0.96
CA GLY A 46 18.05 -12.97 -1.99
C GLY A 46 17.55 -11.52 -1.89
N TRP A 47 16.42 -11.26 -2.54
CA TRP A 47 15.77 -9.94 -2.55
C TRP A 47 14.27 -10.08 -2.29
N VAL A 48 13.66 -9.00 -1.83
CA VAL A 48 12.21 -8.79 -1.86
C VAL A 48 11.94 -7.51 -2.63
N ALA A 49 10.98 -7.55 -3.55
CA ALA A 49 10.46 -6.38 -4.22
C ALA A 49 9.11 -6.00 -3.62
N LEU A 50 8.96 -4.73 -3.25
CA LEU A 50 7.66 -4.08 -3.14
C LEU A 50 7.35 -3.47 -4.49
N THR A 51 6.21 -3.81 -5.08
CA THR A 51 5.75 -3.25 -6.36
C THR A 51 4.38 -2.64 -6.16
N TRP A 52 4.04 -1.61 -6.93
CA TRP A 52 2.65 -1.18 -6.99
C TRP A 52 1.90 -2.05 -8.02
N ASN A 53 0.61 -2.23 -7.78
CA ASN A 53 -0.27 -2.94 -8.69
C ASN A 53 -1.63 -2.24 -8.77
N TYR A 54 -2.35 -2.50 -9.83
CA TYR A 54 -3.69 -2.00 -10.08
C TYR A 54 -4.70 -3.15 -9.95
N PHE A 55 -5.84 -2.87 -9.34
CA PHE A 55 -6.88 -3.86 -9.09
C PHE A 55 -8.27 -3.33 -9.44
N ASP A 56 -9.04 -4.12 -10.19
CA ASP A 56 -10.44 -3.82 -10.46
C ASP A 56 -11.33 -4.18 -9.26
N ILE A 57 -11.93 -3.16 -8.64
CA ILE A 57 -13.02 -3.36 -7.67
C ILE A 57 -14.29 -3.73 -8.45
N GLU A 58 -14.63 -2.93 -9.45
CA GLU A 58 -15.60 -3.27 -10.49
C GLU A 58 -15.30 -2.52 -11.79
N PHE A 59 -16.13 -2.71 -12.82
CA PHE A 59 -15.91 -2.04 -14.10
C PHE A 59 -15.85 -0.51 -13.91
N LYS A 60 -14.72 0.10 -14.29
CA LYS A 60 -14.39 1.53 -14.12
C LYS A 60 -14.19 2.00 -12.68
N PHE A 61 -14.07 1.10 -11.71
CA PHE A 61 -13.73 1.45 -10.34
C PHE A 61 -12.55 0.61 -9.87
N GLU A 62 -11.43 1.29 -9.66
CA GLU A 62 -10.10 0.69 -9.54
C GLU A 62 -9.45 1.15 -8.24
N THR A 63 -8.52 0.35 -7.71
CA THR A 63 -7.67 0.74 -6.57
C THR A 63 -6.22 0.34 -6.85
N TYR A 64 -5.30 1.06 -6.22
CA TYR A 64 -3.87 0.77 -6.27
C TYR A 64 -3.42 0.17 -4.94
N GLY A 65 -2.51 -0.79 -5.00
CA GLY A 65 -1.96 -1.40 -3.80
C GLY A 65 -0.60 -2.02 -4.00
N ILE A 66 0.09 -2.26 -2.89
CA ILE A 66 1.43 -2.85 -2.85
C ILE A 66 1.31 -4.37 -2.95
N SER A 67 2.06 -4.93 -3.90
CA SER A 67 2.38 -6.35 -3.97
C SER A 67 3.78 -6.59 -3.40
N ILE A 68 3.99 -7.77 -2.80
CA ILE A 68 5.26 -8.14 -2.18
C ILE A 68 5.74 -9.44 -2.84
N GLU A 69 6.95 -9.44 -3.37
CA GLU A 69 7.45 -10.59 -4.13
C GLU A 69 8.89 -10.95 -3.72
N PRO A 70 9.18 -12.21 -3.37
CA PRO A 70 10.56 -12.67 -3.26
C PRO A 70 11.20 -12.73 -4.66
N VAL A 71 12.35 -12.11 -4.81
CA VAL A 71 13.09 -12.06 -6.08
C VAL A 71 14.45 -12.74 -5.91
N GLN A 72 14.73 -13.73 -6.75
CA GLN A 72 16.00 -14.47 -6.68
C GLN A 72 17.19 -13.63 -7.15
N ARG A 73 17.00 -12.72 -8.10
CA ARG A 73 18.04 -11.83 -8.63
C ARG A 73 17.47 -10.44 -8.82
N ALA A 74 18.10 -9.46 -8.17
CA ALA A 74 17.83 -8.05 -8.42
C ALA A 74 18.16 -7.65 -9.88
N PRO A 75 17.52 -6.58 -10.39
CA PRO A 75 17.97 -5.89 -11.59
C PRO A 75 19.46 -5.55 -11.53
N ALA A 76 20.14 -5.57 -12.68
CA ALA A 76 21.58 -5.27 -12.74
C ALA A 76 21.91 -3.78 -12.53
N THR A 77 20.89 -2.93 -12.66
CA THR A 77 20.98 -1.47 -12.69
C THR A 77 20.56 -0.80 -11.39
N LEU A 78 20.33 -1.57 -10.32
CA LEU A 78 19.84 -1.01 -9.06
C LEU A 78 20.74 0.11 -8.52
N VAL A 79 20.10 1.19 -8.08
CA VAL A 79 20.73 2.30 -7.35
C VAL A 79 20.16 2.38 -5.94
N GLU A 80 21.02 2.73 -4.99
CA GLU A 80 20.59 2.94 -3.61
C GLU A 80 19.67 4.16 -3.53
N ALA A 81 18.47 3.97 -2.99
CA ALA A 81 17.46 5.00 -2.85
C ALA A 81 17.31 5.49 -1.40
N GLY A 82 17.85 4.76 -0.44
CA GLY A 82 17.87 5.10 0.97
C GLY A 82 18.19 3.89 1.83
N SER A 83 17.94 3.99 3.14
CA SER A 83 18.17 2.88 4.07
C SER A 83 17.07 2.77 5.11
N ILE A 84 16.80 1.53 5.54
CA ILE A 84 16.01 1.20 6.72
C ILE A 84 16.98 0.90 7.88
N GLY A 85 16.71 1.47 9.05
CA GLY A 85 17.46 1.14 10.28
C GLY A 85 17.15 -0.28 10.77
N GLU A 86 17.74 -0.66 11.91
CA GLU A 86 17.22 -1.80 12.66
C GLU A 86 15.76 -1.52 13.03
N PHE A 87 14.88 -2.48 12.80
CA PHE A 87 13.44 -2.35 13.01
C PHE A 87 12.93 -3.50 13.88
N GLU A 88 11.98 -3.20 14.76
CA GLU A 88 11.34 -4.19 15.63
C GLU A 88 9.98 -4.65 15.09
N GLN A 89 9.35 -3.82 14.26
CA GLN A 89 8.00 -4.01 13.79
C GLN A 89 7.85 -3.54 12.34
N ILE A 90 6.98 -4.23 11.61
CA ILE A 90 6.51 -3.81 10.29
C ILE A 90 5.01 -3.61 10.41
N ASP A 91 4.56 -2.39 10.18
CA ASP A 91 3.15 -2.04 10.11
C ASP A 91 2.67 -2.04 8.66
N PHE A 92 1.48 -2.56 8.47
CA PHE A 92 0.78 -2.61 7.19
C PHE A 92 -0.38 -1.64 7.25
N TYR A 93 -0.45 -0.73 6.29
CA TYR A 93 -1.51 0.25 6.22
C TYR A 93 -2.38 -0.04 5.02
N ALA A 94 -3.67 -0.24 5.25
CA ALA A 94 -4.64 -0.44 4.19
C ALA A 94 -5.46 0.82 3.94
N LYS A 95 -5.77 1.08 2.67
CA LYS A 95 -6.67 2.15 2.24
C LYS A 95 -7.93 1.48 1.72
N THR A 96 -9.09 1.96 2.16
CA THR A 96 -10.38 1.51 1.66
C THR A 96 -10.91 2.55 0.68
N GLU A 97 -11.33 2.10 -0.49
CA GLU A 97 -11.95 2.92 -1.53
C GLU A 97 -13.37 2.43 -1.76
N TRP A 98 -14.31 3.34 -1.99
CA TRP A 98 -15.70 2.98 -2.25
C TRP A 98 -16.40 3.89 -3.24
N THR A 99 -17.44 3.35 -3.86
CA THR A 99 -18.44 4.11 -4.60
C THR A 99 -19.76 4.14 -3.87
N ARG A 100 -20.50 5.25 -4.00
CA ARG A 100 -21.91 5.35 -3.56
C ARG A 100 -22.75 6.15 -4.55
N PRO A 101 -24.08 6.00 -4.54
CA PRO A 101 -24.96 6.90 -5.28
C PRO A 101 -24.78 8.34 -4.80
N THR A 102 -24.97 9.27 -5.72
CA THR A 102 -25.16 10.67 -5.37
C THR A 102 -26.48 10.90 -4.66
N VAL A 103 -26.54 11.91 -3.80
CA VAL A 103 -27.82 12.43 -3.27
C VAL A 103 -28.35 13.55 -4.16
N LEU A 104 -29.67 13.81 -4.09
CA LEU A 104 -30.31 14.80 -4.96
C LEU A 104 -29.63 16.18 -4.83
N GLY A 105 -29.10 16.69 -5.94
CA GLY A 105 -28.44 17.99 -6.01
C GLY A 105 -26.95 17.99 -5.63
N GLU A 106 -26.37 16.84 -5.30
CA GLU A 106 -24.93 16.72 -4.99
C GLU A 106 -24.05 16.96 -6.22
N VAL A 107 -24.48 16.45 -7.39
CA VAL A 107 -23.83 16.70 -8.67
C VAL A 107 -24.87 17.12 -9.73
N PRO A 108 -24.46 17.81 -10.80
CA PRO A 108 -25.36 18.15 -11.89
C PRO A 108 -26.03 16.91 -12.52
N SER A 109 -27.28 17.03 -12.97
CA SER A 109 -28.08 15.90 -13.47
C SER A 109 -27.53 15.21 -14.74
N HIS A 110 -26.59 15.83 -15.43
CA HIS A 110 -25.94 15.30 -16.64
C HIS A 110 -24.58 14.65 -16.36
N PHE A 111 -24.14 14.65 -15.10
CA PHE A 111 -22.92 13.97 -14.66
C PHE A 111 -23.22 12.52 -14.28
N GLU A 112 -22.18 11.70 -14.16
CA GLU A 112 -22.29 10.39 -13.56
C GLU A 112 -22.80 10.52 -12.12
N GLN A 113 -23.83 9.74 -11.77
CA GLN A 113 -24.53 9.86 -10.50
C GLN A 113 -23.91 8.97 -9.41
N ILE A 114 -22.57 8.85 -9.43
CA ILE A 114 -21.76 8.07 -8.51
C ILE A 114 -20.69 8.98 -7.91
N ILE A 115 -20.44 8.83 -6.61
CA ILE A 115 -19.31 9.44 -5.90
C ILE A 115 -18.29 8.34 -5.60
N GLU A 116 -17.04 8.59 -5.96
CA GLU A 116 -15.87 7.82 -5.54
C GLU A 116 -15.20 8.51 -4.35
N ALA A 117 -14.82 7.75 -3.33
CA ALA A 117 -14.11 8.26 -2.17
C ALA A 117 -13.19 7.19 -1.58
N ALA A 118 -12.25 7.65 -0.75
CA ALA A 118 -11.29 6.78 -0.07
C ALA A 118 -11.08 7.22 1.38
N GLY A 119 -10.68 6.28 2.22
CA GLY A 119 -10.43 6.51 3.64
C GLY A 119 -10.34 5.20 4.42
N ARG A 120 -10.65 5.30 5.71
CA ARG A 120 -10.68 4.16 6.63
C ARG A 120 -11.94 3.34 6.47
N LEU A 121 -11.88 2.08 6.89
CA LEU A 121 -12.99 1.13 6.87
C LEU A 121 -14.24 1.65 7.60
N ASP A 122 -14.06 2.33 8.74
CA ASP A 122 -15.16 2.89 9.53
C ASP A 122 -15.83 4.11 8.89
N GLN A 123 -15.25 4.66 7.83
CA GLN A 123 -15.79 5.78 7.07
C GLN A 123 -16.64 5.33 5.86
N VAL A 124 -16.64 4.03 5.55
CA VAL A 124 -17.43 3.49 4.44
C VAL A 124 -18.93 3.69 4.75
N PRO A 125 -19.67 4.45 3.93
CA PRO A 125 -21.04 4.80 4.23
C PRO A 125 -21.97 3.59 4.04
N ALA A 126 -23.14 3.66 4.66
CA ALA A 126 -24.14 2.58 4.62
C ALA A 126 -24.65 2.30 3.20
N ASP A 127 -24.68 3.31 2.34
CA ASP A 127 -25.16 3.29 0.96
C ASP A 127 -24.06 2.99 -0.07
N ALA A 128 -22.83 2.72 0.36
CA ALA A 128 -21.77 2.29 -0.54
C ALA A 128 -22.20 1.05 -1.36
N ILE A 129 -21.90 1.06 -2.65
CA ILE A 129 -22.28 -0.01 -3.59
C ILE A 129 -21.11 -0.99 -3.75
N SER A 130 -19.92 -0.46 -3.99
CA SER A 130 -18.70 -1.24 -4.19
C SER A 130 -17.59 -0.70 -3.32
N VAL A 131 -16.83 -1.62 -2.73
CA VAL A 131 -15.78 -1.30 -1.76
C VAL A 131 -14.57 -2.19 -2.04
N GLY A 132 -13.40 -1.57 -2.18
CA GLY A 132 -12.11 -2.22 -2.28
C GLY A 132 -11.25 -1.87 -1.08
N THR A 133 -10.43 -2.81 -0.62
CA THR A 133 -9.41 -2.53 0.40
C THR A 133 -8.11 -3.16 -0.04
N SER A 134 -7.07 -2.34 -0.18
CA SER A 134 -5.75 -2.72 -0.69
C SER A 134 -4.66 -2.34 0.32
N LEU A 135 -3.54 -3.05 0.27
CA LEU A 135 -2.35 -2.65 1.03
C LEU A 135 -1.80 -1.37 0.40
N TYR A 136 -1.84 -0.24 1.12
CA TYR A 136 -1.42 1.06 0.60
C TYR A 136 0.01 1.43 0.99
N ALA A 137 0.43 1.06 2.20
CA ALA A 137 1.79 1.33 2.67
C ALA A 137 2.33 0.23 3.59
N VAL A 138 3.66 0.13 3.62
CA VAL A 138 4.44 -0.69 4.55
C VAL A 138 5.37 0.24 5.32
N VAL A 139 5.31 0.22 6.64
CA VAL A 139 6.15 1.05 7.51
C VAL A 139 7.09 0.17 8.32
N PHE A 140 8.39 0.40 8.16
CA PHE A 140 9.45 -0.21 8.95
C PHE A 140 9.68 0.64 10.19
N ARG A 141 9.25 0.15 11.35
CA ARG A 141 9.35 0.84 12.64
C ARG A 141 10.73 0.63 13.24
N SER A 142 11.50 1.70 13.25
CA SER A 142 12.86 1.71 13.77
C SER A 142 12.89 1.44 15.28
N VAL A 143 13.94 0.75 15.73
CA VAL A 143 14.21 0.62 17.17
C VAL A 143 14.44 2.03 17.74
N GLY A 144 13.48 2.53 18.53
CA GLY A 144 13.51 3.89 19.09
C GLY A 144 12.65 4.93 18.34
N GLY A 145 12.03 4.59 17.21
CA GLY A 145 10.97 5.37 16.54
C GLY A 145 11.39 6.63 15.75
N ASP A 146 12.65 7.05 15.81
CA ASP A 146 13.11 8.29 15.16
C ASP A 146 13.48 8.14 13.68
N SER A 147 13.62 6.90 13.18
CA SER A 147 14.10 6.59 11.82
C SER A 147 13.17 5.66 11.06
N ASP A 148 11.87 5.80 11.29
CA ASP A 148 10.84 5.06 10.56
C ASP A 148 10.90 5.38 9.06
N VAL A 149 10.77 4.32 8.26
CA VAL A 149 10.72 4.41 6.80
C VAL A 149 9.40 3.83 6.33
N MET A 150 8.68 4.59 5.52
CA MET A 150 7.46 4.16 4.87
C MET A 150 7.69 4.00 3.37
N ILE A 151 7.24 2.88 2.81
CA ILE A 151 7.03 2.71 1.37
C ILE A 151 5.53 2.71 1.12
N CYS A 152 5.04 3.58 0.24
CA CYS A 152 3.61 3.71 -0.05
C CYS A 152 3.36 3.92 -1.54
N ILE A 153 2.11 3.75 -1.97
CA ILE A 153 1.65 4.21 -3.28
C ILE A 153 1.83 5.72 -3.37
N ASP A 154 2.39 6.21 -4.47
CA ASP A 154 2.43 7.63 -4.76
C ASP A 154 1.12 8.09 -5.43
N ASP A 155 0.26 8.74 -4.65
CA ASP A 155 -1.00 9.32 -5.15
C ASP A 155 -0.76 10.52 -6.09
N ASP A 156 0.40 11.20 -6.00
CA ASP A 156 0.75 12.37 -6.81
C ASP A 156 1.31 11.94 -8.19
N GLU A 157 2.19 10.93 -8.16
CA GLU A 157 2.74 10.27 -9.33
C GLU A 157 2.08 8.90 -9.51
N ARG A 158 0.81 8.94 -9.96
CA ARG A 158 -0.01 7.74 -10.21
C ARG A 158 0.83 6.67 -10.89
N PHE A 159 0.68 5.41 -10.45
CA PHE A 159 1.46 4.25 -10.93
C PHE A 159 2.89 4.18 -10.42
N SER A 160 3.23 4.72 -9.25
CA SER A 160 4.57 4.56 -8.67
C SER A 160 4.52 4.36 -7.15
N LEU A 161 5.65 3.98 -6.59
CA LEU A 161 5.88 3.97 -5.14
C LEU A 161 6.65 5.22 -4.73
N LYS A 162 6.57 5.58 -3.46
CA LYS A 162 7.50 6.53 -2.85
C LYS A 162 7.97 6.06 -1.49
N ALA A 163 9.21 6.42 -1.17
CA ALA A 163 9.77 6.27 0.16
C ALA A 163 9.67 7.57 0.95
N MET A 164 9.35 7.48 2.23
CA MET A 164 9.23 8.64 3.11
C MET A 164 9.81 8.35 4.48
N THR A 165 10.44 9.36 5.06
CA THR A 165 10.94 9.36 6.43
C THR A 165 10.38 10.55 7.20
N GLY A 166 10.41 10.46 8.53
CA GLY A 166 9.93 11.50 9.43
C GLY A 166 8.53 11.20 9.98
N PRO A 167 8.39 10.96 11.30
CA PRO A 167 7.13 10.52 11.90
C PRO A 167 5.92 11.39 11.56
N GLN A 168 6.08 12.72 11.57
CA GLN A 168 4.98 13.64 11.26
C GLN A 168 4.48 13.54 9.81
N ARG A 169 5.40 13.34 8.85
CA ARG A 169 5.04 13.20 7.43
C ARG A 169 4.35 11.85 7.20
N ILE A 170 4.91 10.78 7.78
CA ILE A 170 4.32 9.43 7.75
C ILE A 170 2.90 9.46 8.33
N MET A 171 2.70 10.04 9.51
CA MET A 171 1.38 10.15 10.14
C MET A 171 0.38 10.95 9.30
N ALA A 172 0.82 12.05 8.67
CA ALA A 172 -0.03 12.85 7.81
C ALA A 172 -0.51 12.07 6.57
N THR A 173 0.39 11.32 5.93
CA THR A 173 0.06 10.47 4.76
C THR A 173 -0.90 9.33 5.15
N LEU A 174 -0.77 8.78 6.36
CA LEU A 174 -1.52 7.61 6.80
C LEU A 174 -2.84 7.93 7.51
N GLN A 175 -3.25 9.20 7.61
CA GLN A 175 -4.44 9.62 8.35
C GLN A 175 -5.73 8.93 7.88
N GLY A 176 -5.82 8.57 6.60
CA GLY A 176 -6.96 7.88 6.00
C GLY A 176 -6.81 6.37 5.88
N CYS A 177 -5.83 5.75 6.55
CA CYS A 177 -5.58 4.31 6.45
C CYS A 177 -5.90 3.58 7.75
N ASP A 178 -6.30 2.32 7.64
CA ASP A 178 -6.31 1.40 8.78
C ASP A 178 -4.94 0.76 8.95
N VAL A 179 -4.52 0.54 10.20
CA VAL A 179 -3.22 -0.04 10.54
C VAL A 179 -3.39 -1.48 11.01
N PHE A 180 -2.48 -2.34 10.57
CA PHE A 180 -2.44 -3.75 10.90
C PHE A 180 -1.00 -4.17 11.20
N ASN A 181 -0.84 -5.04 12.19
CA ASN A 181 0.33 -5.93 12.20
C ASN A 181 0.12 -7.09 11.21
N SER A 182 1.16 -7.91 10.99
CA SER A 182 1.10 -9.03 10.03
C SER A 182 0.01 -10.06 10.36
N VAL A 183 -0.23 -10.35 11.64
CA VAL A 183 -1.26 -11.31 12.06
C VAL A 183 -2.65 -10.76 11.77
N GLU A 184 -2.89 -9.50 12.14
CA GLU A 184 -4.16 -8.82 11.91
C GLU A 184 -4.48 -8.75 10.41
N LEU A 185 -3.52 -8.30 9.58
CA LEU A 185 -3.70 -8.19 8.13
C LEU A 185 -4.06 -9.55 7.49
N LEU A 186 -3.38 -10.62 7.90
CA LEU A 186 -3.62 -11.97 7.37
C LEU A 186 -4.94 -12.57 7.83
N SER A 187 -5.44 -12.15 8.99
CA SER A 187 -6.75 -12.56 9.52
C SER A 187 -7.90 -11.63 9.10
N TRP A 188 -7.59 -10.50 8.46
CA TRP A 188 -8.59 -9.51 8.11
C TRP A 188 -9.48 -10.02 6.99
N GLU A 189 -10.78 -9.94 7.24
CA GLU A 189 -11.83 -10.24 6.29
C GLU A 189 -12.72 -9.01 6.10
N PRO A 190 -13.23 -8.78 4.89
CA PRO A 190 -14.21 -7.72 4.65
C PRO A 190 -15.45 -7.85 5.55
N PRO A 191 -16.02 -6.74 6.05
CA PRO A 191 -17.31 -6.77 6.72
C PRO A 191 -18.40 -7.34 5.79
N VAL A 192 -19.28 -8.16 6.37
CA VAL A 192 -20.43 -8.77 5.68
C VAL A 192 -21.62 -7.81 5.62
#